data_AF-A0A1V1UZ62-F1
#
_entry.id   AF-A0A1V1UZ62-F1
#
_cell.length_a   1.000
_cell.length_b   1.000
_cell.length_c   1.000
_cell.angle_alpha   90.00
_cell.angle_beta   90.00
_cell.angle_gamma   90.00
#
_symmetry.space_group_name_H-M   'P 1'
#
loop_
_entity.id
_entity.type
_entity.pdbx_description
1 polymer ?
#
loop_
_entity_poly.entity_id
_entity_poly.type
_entity_poly.pdbx_seq_one_letter_code
_entity_poly.pdbx_strand_id
1 'polypeptide(L)'
;MTMSEAALTDNLQALFSKMQALEPAPITHRLARFFEDWRSLQRASVSNGMETAVAPVADADALRCMFERLRPLLDQNHRSAADLNIWAVSRLGTDEIRTSAVLAWFLDPSGSHGEGRLFADALWSAVGADLGFNLRNLRRTATEVCPLADAADRVDVVLEGDDFAVFIEVKIYAGLQPAQLERYAAAAERSASLRDKAHAALIYLAPYPTRLPSERCRWLSWRSLARAFRLAAEKSGTPFVRQATDQFAQHIERLR
;
A
#
# COMPACT_ATOMS: atom_id res chain seq x y z
N MET A 1 16.14 2.37 46.16
CA MET A 1 15.22 1.28 46.53
C MET A 1 14.89 0.55 45.23
N THR A 2 15.55 -0.57 44.98
CA THR A 2 15.41 -1.39 43.77
C THR A 2 13.93 -1.64 43.45
N MET A 3 13.53 -1.69 42.17
CA MET A 3 12.27 -2.36 41.86
C MET A 3 12.42 -3.79 42.36
N SER A 4 11.68 -4.15 43.41
CA SER A 4 11.69 -5.53 43.88
C SER A 4 11.24 -6.44 42.73
N GLU A 5 11.77 -7.66 42.70
CA GLU A 5 11.44 -8.70 41.72
C GLU A 5 9.91 -8.83 41.52
N ALA A 6 9.15 -8.76 42.62
CA ALA A 6 7.69 -8.75 42.60
C ALA A 6 7.08 -7.59 41.78
N ALA A 7 7.65 -6.38 41.89
CA ALA A 7 7.14 -5.20 41.20
C ALA A 7 7.41 -5.23 39.68
N LEU A 8 8.47 -5.91 39.25
CA LEU A 8 8.75 -6.13 37.82
C LEU A 8 7.74 -7.12 37.21
N THR A 9 7.51 -8.22 37.93
CA THR A 9 6.57 -9.28 37.55
C THR A 9 5.13 -8.76 37.50
N ASP A 10 4.71 -7.96 38.48
CA ASP A 10 3.39 -7.32 38.50
C ASP A 10 3.20 -6.34 37.33
N ASN A 11 4.23 -5.56 36.99
CA ASN A 11 4.18 -4.62 35.86
C ASN A 11 4.10 -5.34 34.51
N LEU A 12 4.90 -6.39 34.31
CA LEU A 12 4.83 -7.22 33.10
C LEU A 12 3.45 -7.88 32.96
N GLN A 13 2.92 -8.40 34.05
CA GLN A 13 1.60 -9.04 34.07
C GLN A 13 0.48 -8.04 33.74
N ALA A 14 0.52 -6.83 34.32
CA ALA A 14 -0.44 -5.77 34.03
C ALA A 14 -0.38 -5.29 32.57
N LEU A 15 0.83 -5.11 32.02
CA LEU A 15 1.01 -4.75 30.61
C LEU A 15 0.51 -5.86 29.68
N PHE A 16 0.76 -7.11 30.02
CA PHE A 16 0.29 -8.24 29.25
C PHE A 16 -1.23 -8.37 29.27
N SER A 17 -1.87 -8.17 30.43
CA SER A 17 -3.33 -8.11 30.54
C SER A 17 -3.93 -6.97 29.72
N LYS A 18 -3.30 -5.80 29.70
CA LYS A 18 -3.69 -4.69 28.81
C LYS A 18 -3.58 -5.07 27.33
N MET A 19 -2.48 -5.74 26.94
CA MET A 19 -2.29 -6.24 25.58
C MET A 19 -3.37 -7.27 25.18
N GLN A 20 -3.81 -8.12 26.11
CA GLN A 20 -4.90 -9.09 25.88
C GLN A 20 -6.27 -8.42 25.76
N ALA A 21 -6.52 -7.34 26.51
CA ALA A 21 -7.79 -6.61 26.47
C ALA A 21 -8.04 -5.85 25.14
N LEU A 22 -7.04 -5.77 24.25
CA LEU A 22 -7.13 -5.10 22.96
C LEU A 22 -7.76 -5.98 21.85
N GLU A 23 -8.28 -7.16 22.17
CA GLU A 23 -9.07 -7.96 21.21
C GLU A 23 -10.26 -7.15 20.66
N PRO A 24 -10.55 -7.18 19.35
CA PRO A 24 -10.01 -8.10 18.33
C PRO A 24 -8.82 -7.55 17.51
N ALA A 25 -8.01 -6.62 18.03
CA ALA A 25 -6.93 -6.00 17.26
C ALA A 25 -5.82 -7.01 16.84
N PRO A 26 -5.13 -6.79 15.69
CA PRO A 26 -4.03 -7.63 15.25
C PRO A 26 -2.91 -7.74 16.29
N ILE A 27 -2.26 -8.90 16.38
CA ILE A 27 -1.20 -9.15 17.37
C ILE A 27 -0.02 -8.17 17.25
N THR A 28 0.27 -7.71 16.03
CA THR A 28 1.31 -6.71 15.75
C THR A 28 0.99 -5.36 16.40
N HIS A 29 -0.27 -4.90 16.31
CA HIS A 29 -0.73 -3.68 16.98
C HIS A 29 -0.69 -3.83 18.51
N ARG A 30 -1.11 -4.99 19.00
CA ARG A 30 -1.09 -5.32 20.44
C ARG A 30 0.33 -5.31 21.01
N LEU A 31 1.27 -5.94 20.31
CA LEU A 31 2.69 -5.95 20.68
C LEU A 31 3.30 -4.54 20.60
N ALA A 32 2.99 -3.76 19.56
CA ALA A 32 3.46 -2.38 19.46
C ALA A 32 3.00 -1.55 20.67
N ARG A 33 1.73 -1.69 21.07
CA ARG A 33 1.21 -1.00 22.25
C ARG A 33 1.86 -1.47 23.55
N PHE A 34 2.07 -2.77 23.70
CA PHE A 34 2.82 -3.33 24.84
C PHE A 34 4.22 -2.70 24.97
N PHE A 35 4.98 -2.61 23.88
CA PHE A 35 6.32 -2.03 23.91
C PHE A 35 6.32 -0.52 24.16
N GLU A 36 5.30 0.20 23.71
CA GLU A 36 5.13 1.63 24.00
C GLU A 36 4.82 1.87 25.49
N ASP A 37 3.90 1.10 26.06
CA ASP A 37 3.57 1.16 27.48
C ASP A 37 4.78 0.74 28.35
N TRP A 38 5.53 -0.29 27.93
CA TRP A 38 6.78 -0.69 28.57
C TRP A 38 7.84 0.42 28.59
N ARG A 39 8.09 1.08 27.44
CA ARG A 39 9.02 2.22 27.36
C ARG A 39 8.58 3.38 28.24
N SER A 40 7.27 3.62 28.35
CA SER A 40 6.73 4.70 29.19
C SER A 40 7.00 4.46 30.67
N LEU A 41 6.85 3.20 31.14
CA LEU A 41 7.23 2.81 32.50
C LEU A 41 8.73 2.96 32.75
N GLN A 42 9.58 2.58 31.79
CA GLN A 42 11.03 2.77 31.91
C GLN A 42 11.44 4.24 31.97
N ARG A 43 10.77 5.14 31.24
CA ARG A 43 11.08 6.57 31.32
C ARG A 43 10.64 7.19 32.64
N ALA A 44 9.46 6.81 33.14
CA ALA A 44 8.92 7.32 34.40
C ALA A 44 9.83 6.96 35.60
N SER A 45 10.48 5.79 35.58
CA SER A 45 11.43 5.39 36.63
C SER A 45 12.74 6.17 36.58
N VAL A 46 13.19 6.57 35.40
CA VAL A 46 14.42 7.38 35.20
C VAL A 46 14.22 8.84 35.65
N SER A 47 13.06 9.44 35.38
CA SER A 47 12.76 10.82 35.76
C SER A 47 12.62 11.06 37.27
N ASN A 48 12.40 10.01 38.07
CA ASN A 48 12.25 10.10 39.53
C ASN A 48 13.60 10.01 40.29
N GLY A 49 14.73 10.28 39.64
CA GLY A 49 16.02 10.46 40.32
C GLY A 49 16.62 9.19 40.94
N MET A 50 16.28 8.00 40.42
CA MET A 50 16.87 6.75 40.88
C MET A 50 18.16 6.46 40.11
N GLU A 51 19.22 7.22 40.39
CA GLU A 51 20.56 6.93 39.88
C GLU A 51 21.08 5.61 40.48
N THR A 52 21.54 4.71 39.61
CA THR A 52 22.13 3.38 39.87
C THR A 52 21.17 2.28 40.36
N ALA A 53 20.17 1.94 39.54
CA ALA A 53 19.64 0.57 39.56
C ALA A 53 20.42 -0.26 38.54
N VAL A 54 21.16 -1.26 39.02
CA VAL A 54 21.67 -2.38 38.21
C VAL A 54 20.54 -2.80 37.26
N ALA A 55 20.82 -2.90 35.97
CA ALA A 55 19.84 -3.34 34.97
C ALA A 55 19.11 -4.56 35.55
N PRO A 56 17.76 -4.54 35.64
CA PRO A 56 17.04 -5.66 36.22
C PRO A 56 17.50 -6.91 35.46
N VAL A 57 18.13 -7.83 36.18
CA VAL A 57 18.43 -9.16 35.65
C VAL A 57 17.09 -9.68 35.19
N ALA A 58 16.97 -9.96 33.90
CA ALA A 58 15.70 -10.41 33.34
C ALA A 58 15.29 -11.67 34.10
N ASP A 59 14.20 -11.58 34.86
CA ASP A 59 13.66 -12.71 35.61
C ASP A 59 13.30 -13.79 34.59
N ALA A 60 14.04 -14.90 34.67
CA ALA A 60 13.92 -16.00 33.73
C ALA A 60 12.53 -16.64 33.79
N ASP A 61 11.88 -16.63 34.94
CA ASP A 61 10.54 -17.18 35.13
C ASP A 61 9.47 -16.22 34.66
N ALA A 62 9.61 -14.91 34.91
CA ALA A 62 8.74 -13.90 34.30
C ALA A 62 8.81 -13.93 32.76
N LEU A 63 10.00 -14.07 32.18
CA LEU A 63 10.19 -14.25 30.74
C LEU A 63 9.55 -15.56 30.23
N ARG A 64 9.74 -16.66 30.95
CA ARG A 64 9.14 -17.96 30.63
C ARG A 64 7.61 -17.87 30.60
N CYS A 65 6.99 -17.32 31.64
CA CYS A 65 5.54 -17.13 31.70
C CYS A 65 5.02 -16.21 30.58
N MET A 66 5.78 -15.15 30.25
CA MET A 66 5.45 -14.30 29.10
C MET A 66 5.47 -15.09 27.78
N PHE A 67 6.52 -15.87 27.52
CA PHE A 67 6.62 -16.68 26.30
C PHE A 67 5.53 -17.77 26.22
N GLU A 68 5.20 -18.42 27.33
CA GLU A 68 4.11 -19.40 27.40
C GLU A 68 2.76 -18.78 27.05
N ARG A 69 2.52 -17.53 27.47
CA ARG A 69 1.29 -16.79 27.15
C ARG A 69 1.27 -16.21 25.73
N LEU A 70 2.44 -15.86 25.17
CA LEU A 70 2.56 -15.40 23.78
C LEU A 70 2.41 -16.52 22.76
N ARG A 71 2.88 -17.73 23.09
CA ARG A 71 2.87 -18.90 22.20
C ARG A 71 1.50 -19.16 21.54
N PRO A 72 0.37 -19.29 22.28
CA PRO A 72 -0.92 -19.56 21.65
C PRO A 72 -1.38 -18.41 20.72
N LEU A 73 -1.03 -17.16 21.03
CA LEU A 73 -1.38 -16.01 20.20
C LEU A 73 -0.56 -16.01 18.89
N LEU A 74 0.73 -16.35 18.97
CA LEU A 74 1.59 -16.52 17.79
C LEU A 74 1.14 -17.70 16.93
N ASP A 75 0.80 -18.84 17.55
CA ASP A 75 0.28 -20.02 16.87
C ASP A 75 -1.05 -19.72 16.17
N GLN A 76 -1.94 -18.98 16.83
CA GLN A 76 -3.21 -18.54 16.24
C GLN A 76 -2.96 -17.64 15.03
N ASN A 77 -2.07 -16.64 15.16
CA ASN A 77 -1.71 -15.73 14.06
C ASN A 77 -1.09 -16.47 12.87
N HIS A 78 -0.25 -17.47 13.16
CA HIS A 78 0.37 -18.32 12.14
C HIS A 78 -0.68 -19.18 11.41
N ARG A 79 -1.59 -19.83 12.16
CA ARG A 79 -2.65 -20.68 11.59
C ARG A 79 -3.67 -19.88 10.79
N SER A 80 -3.96 -18.64 11.17
CA SER A 80 -4.87 -17.77 10.43
C SER A 80 -4.24 -17.13 9.20
N ALA A 81 -2.94 -17.35 8.97
CA ALA A 81 -2.16 -16.67 7.92
C ALA A 81 -2.29 -15.14 7.98
N ALA A 82 -2.44 -14.57 9.18
CA ALA A 82 -2.67 -13.13 9.35
C ALA A 82 -1.49 -12.28 8.84
N ASP A 83 -0.27 -12.82 8.90
CA ASP A 83 0.94 -12.17 8.39
C ASP A 83 1.23 -12.48 6.91
N LEU A 84 0.43 -13.31 6.24
CA LEU A 84 0.63 -13.64 4.84
C LEU A 84 0.39 -12.39 3.99
N ASN A 85 1.43 -11.91 3.30
CA ASN A 85 1.32 -10.88 2.29
C ASN A 85 1.74 -11.44 0.93
N ILE A 86 0.76 -11.63 0.03
CA ILE A 86 1.00 -12.28 -1.27
C ILE A 86 1.94 -11.47 -2.17
N TRP A 87 1.98 -10.15 -2.00
CA TRP A 87 2.85 -9.26 -2.77
C TRP A 87 4.30 -9.29 -2.27
N ALA A 88 4.48 -9.44 -0.96
CA ALA A 88 5.80 -9.64 -0.36
C ALA A 88 6.40 -10.98 -0.83
N VAL A 89 5.59 -12.05 -0.86
CA VAL A 89 6.01 -13.36 -1.38
C VAL A 89 6.37 -13.29 -2.86
N SER A 90 5.60 -12.56 -3.66
CA SER A 90 5.89 -12.31 -5.09
C SER A 90 7.04 -11.33 -5.33
N ARG A 91 7.69 -10.82 -4.26
CA ARG A 91 8.82 -9.89 -4.29
C ARG A 91 8.53 -8.64 -5.13
N LEU A 92 7.36 -8.01 -4.94
CA LEU A 92 7.04 -6.74 -5.60
C LEU A 92 8.10 -5.68 -5.27
N GLY A 93 8.43 -5.52 -3.98
CA GLY A 93 9.54 -4.66 -3.55
C GLY A 93 9.49 -3.27 -4.19
N THR A 94 10.52 -2.92 -4.95
CA THR A 94 10.58 -1.67 -5.70
C THR A 94 10.72 -1.93 -7.19
N ASP A 95 10.24 -3.10 -7.63
CA ASP A 95 10.21 -3.51 -9.03
C ASP A 95 9.01 -2.82 -9.71
N GLU A 96 9.31 -1.77 -10.48
CA GLU A 96 8.32 -0.97 -11.21
C GLU A 96 7.49 -1.84 -12.16
N ILE A 97 8.11 -2.82 -12.84
CA ILE A 97 7.44 -3.69 -13.81
C ILE A 97 6.40 -4.56 -13.10
N ARG A 98 6.78 -5.20 -11.99
CA ARG A 98 5.84 -6.04 -11.21
C ARG A 98 4.73 -5.20 -10.58
N THR A 99 5.05 -4.01 -10.10
CA THR A 99 4.07 -3.10 -9.50
C THR A 99 3.06 -2.64 -10.56
N SER A 100 3.53 -2.30 -11.76
CA SER A 100 2.67 -1.98 -12.91
C SER A 100 1.79 -3.15 -13.32
N ALA A 101 2.29 -4.39 -13.29
CA ALA A 101 1.50 -5.59 -13.57
C ALA A 101 0.35 -5.79 -12.56
N VAL A 102 0.63 -5.64 -11.27
CA VAL A 102 -0.43 -5.75 -10.23
C VAL A 102 -1.41 -4.59 -10.33
N LEU A 103 -0.94 -3.37 -10.60
CA LEU A 103 -1.79 -2.22 -10.83
C LEU A 103 -2.73 -2.47 -12.02
N ALA A 104 -2.19 -2.90 -13.16
CA ALA A 104 -2.98 -3.23 -14.33
C ALA A 104 -4.01 -4.34 -14.06
N TRP A 105 -3.65 -5.36 -13.28
CA TRP A 105 -4.59 -6.40 -12.85
C TRP A 105 -5.78 -5.81 -12.08
N PHE A 106 -5.56 -4.88 -11.14
CA PHE A 106 -6.66 -4.20 -10.44
C PHE A 106 -7.51 -3.31 -11.35
N LEU A 107 -6.90 -2.68 -12.35
CA LEU A 107 -7.58 -1.75 -13.25
C LEU A 107 -8.34 -2.45 -14.39
N ASP A 108 -8.17 -3.76 -14.57
CA ASP A 108 -8.83 -4.52 -15.62
C ASP A 108 -10.28 -4.87 -15.23
N PRO A 109 -11.30 -4.36 -15.94
CA PRO A 109 -12.69 -4.73 -15.65
C PRO A 109 -13.00 -6.21 -15.85
N SER A 110 -12.20 -6.92 -16.63
CA SER A 110 -12.27 -8.36 -16.84
C SER A 110 -11.26 -9.15 -16.01
N GLY A 111 -10.54 -8.46 -15.10
CA GLY A 111 -9.52 -9.05 -14.25
C GLY A 111 -10.10 -10.13 -13.32
N SER A 112 -9.26 -11.11 -12.96
CA SER A 112 -9.67 -12.24 -12.12
C SER A 112 -10.06 -11.87 -10.68
N HIS A 113 -9.91 -10.61 -10.27
CA HIS A 113 -10.46 -10.09 -9.01
C HIS A 113 -12.00 -9.94 -9.06
N GLY A 114 -12.62 -9.87 -10.24
CA GLY A 114 -14.09 -9.91 -10.39
C GLY A 114 -14.84 -8.65 -9.92
N GLU A 115 -14.15 -7.53 -9.70
CA GLU A 115 -14.76 -6.27 -9.19
C GLU A 115 -15.15 -5.29 -10.31
N GLY A 116 -15.15 -5.76 -11.56
CA GLY A 116 -15.41 -4.89 -12.72
C GLY A 116 -14.50 -3.66 -12.69
N ARG A 117 -15.07 -2.48 -12.98
CA ARG A 117 -14.33 -1.22 -13.01
C ARG A 117 -14.06 -0.59 -11.64
N LEU A 118 -14.40 -1.24 -10.53
CA LEU A 118 -14.38 -0.62 -9.20
C LEU A 118 -13.08 0.15 -8.90
N PHE A 119 -11.92 -0.46 -9.16
CA PHE A 119 -10.62 0.17 -8.90
C PHE A 119 -10.20 1.15 -9.99
N ALA A 120 -10.59 0.92 -11.25
CA ALA A 120 -10.36 1.89 -12.32
C ALA A 120 -11.13 3.19 -12.07
N ASP A 121 -12.40 3.11 -11.69
CA ASP A 121 -13.23 4.26 -11.32
C ASP A 121 -12.66 4.95 -10.05
N ALA A 122 -12.09 4.20 -9.11
CA ALA A 122 -11.43 4.76 -7.92
C ALA A 122 -10.14 5.51 -8.25
N LEU A 123 -9.29 4.96 -9.12
CA LEU A 123 -8.12 5.65 -9.65
C LEU A 123 -8.55 6.94 -10.37
N TRP A 124 -9.54 6.85 -11.26
CA TRP A 124 -10.02 8.00 -12.02
C TRP A 124 -10.60 9.09 -11.12
N SER A 125 -11.34 8.72 -10.07
CA SER A 125 -11.88 9.69 -9.09
C SER A 125 -10.78 10.42 -8.33
N ALA A 126 -9.61 9.79 -8.14
CA ALA A 126 -8.49 10.39 -7.42
C ALA A 126 -7.67 11.39 -8.27
N VAL A 127 -7.81 11.36 -9.60
CA VAL A 127 -6.86 12.06 -10.50
C VAL A 127 -7.50 12.73 -11.71
N GLY A 128 -8.65 12.24 -12.18
CA GLY A 128 -9.23 12.53 -13.49
C GLY A 128 -10.61 13.21 -13.47
N ALA A 129 -11.11 13.63 -12.30
CA ALA A 129 -12.43 14.26 -12.18
C ALA A 129 -12.59 15.49 -13.11
N ASP A 130 -11.51 16.23 -13.35
CA ASP A 130 -11.54 17.50 -14.07
C ASP A 130 -11.19 17.35 -15.56
N LEU A 131 -10.98 16.12 -16.05
CA LEU A 131 -10.56 15.86 -17.44
C LEU A 131 -11.73 15.84 -18.44
N GLY A 132 -12.97 15.97 -17.96
CA GLY A 132 -14.17 16.09 -18.79
C GLY A 132 -14.70 14.77 -19.37
N PHE A 133 -14.15 13.62 -18.95
CA PHE A 133 -14.66 12.29 -19.30
C PHE A 133 -14.51 11.30 -18.15
N ASN A 134 -15.08 10.10 -18.29
CA ASN A 134 -15.03 9.03 -17.29
C ASN A 134 -14.67 7.68 -17.92
N LEU A 135 -14.40 6.67 -17.09
CA LEU A 135 -13.98 5.34 -17.56
C LEU A 135 -15.13 4.35 -17.79
N ARG A 136 -16.40 4.80 -17.93
CA ARG A 136 -17.56 3.89 -18.05
C ARG A 136 -17.42 2.85 -19.17
N ASN A 137 -16.82 3.26 -20.29
CA ASN A 137 -16.61 2.42 -21.46
C ASN A 137 -15.22 1.75 -21.50
N LEU A 138 -14.51 1.63 -20.37
CA LEU A 138 -13.25 0.89 -20.30
C LEU A 138 -13.45 -0.55 -20.80
N ARG A 139 -12.63 -0.96 -21.78
CA ARG A 139 -12.67 -2.28 -22.40
C ARG A 139 -11.43 -3.11 -22.10
N ARG A 140 -10.28 -2.46 -22.06
CA ARG A 140 -8.99 -3.13 -22.01
C ARG A 140 -8.02 -2.38 -21.12
N THR A 141 -7.29 -3.17 -20.33
CA THR A 141 -6.10 -2.74 -19.62
C THR A 141 -4.93 -3.56 -20.13
N ALA A 142 -3.78 -2.93 -20.39
CA ALA A 142 -2.59 -3.61 -20.88
C ALA A 142 -1.32 -3.00 -20.26
N THR A 143 -0.28 -3.81 -20.13
CA THR A 143 1.03 -3.39 -19.60
C THR A 143 2.10 -3.45 -20.66
N GLU A 144 3.14 -2.63 -20.51
CA GLU A 144 4.34 -2.67 -21.34
C GLU A 144 4.03 -2.60 -22.85
N VAL A 145 3.08 -1.74 -23.21
CA VAL A 145 2.63 -1.60 -24.59
C VAL A 145 3.48 -0.56 -25.31
N CYS A 146 3.87 -0.85 -26.54
CA CYS A 146 4.44 0.13 -27.48
C CYS A 146 3.29 0.63 -28.38
N PRO A 147 2.59 1.72 -28.06
CA PRO A 147 1.29 2.04 -28.68
C PRO A 147 1.42 2.36 -30.17
N LEU A 148 2.61 2.81 -30.59
CA LEU A 148 2.96 3.19 -31.95
C LEU A 148 4.03 2.27 -32.57
N ALA A 149 4.21 1.07 -32.00
CA ALA A 149 5.22 0.07 -32.41
C ALA A 149 6.69 0.54 -32.33
N ASP A 150 6.99 1.61 -31.57
CA ASP A 150 8.35 1.99 -31.20
C ASP A 150 8.69 1.46 -29.80
N ALA A 151 9.74 0.65 -29.73
CA ALA A 151 10.23 0.08 -28.46
C ALA A 151 10.71 1.14 -27.47
N ALA A 152 11.07 2.34 -27.93
CA ALA A 152 11.50 3.48 -27.11
C ALA A 152 10.34 4.23 -26.44
N ASP A 153 9.09 3.90 -26.79
CA ASP A 153 7.86 4.51 -26.29
C ASP A 153 6.98 3.49 -25.54
N ARG A 154 7.61 2.56 -24.84
CA ARG A 154 6.92 1.57 -24.02
C ARG A 154 6.25 2.25 -22.82
N VAL A 155 4.93 2.20 -22.78
CA VAL A 155 4.10 2.72 -21.70
C VAL A 155 3.86 1.63 -20.67
N ASP A 156 4.02 1.95 -19.38
CA ASP A 156 3.90 0.99 -18.30
C ASP A 156 2.49 0.38 -18.20
N VAL A 157 1.44 1.22 -18.22
CA VAL A 157 0.04 0.76 -18.26
C VAL A 157 -0.78 1.61 -19.23
N VAL A 158 -1.64 0.96 -20.00
CA VAL A 158 -2.59 1.60 -20.92
C VAL A 158 -4.02 1.15 -20.56
N LEU A 159 -4.91 2.13 -20.42
CA LEU A 159 -6.36 1.93 -20.31
C LEU A 159 -7.03 2.39 -21.61
N GLU A 160 -7.76 1.48 -22.26
CA GLU A 160 -8.48 1.77 -23.51
C GLU A 160 -9.98 1.55 -23.32
N GLY A 161 -10.76 2.62 -23.51
CA GLY A 161 -12.20 2.55 -23.69
C GLY A 161 -12.62 2.81 -25.14
N ASP A 162 -13.91 2.83 -25.40
CA ASP A 162 -14.44 3.10 -26.75
C ASP A 162 -14.08 4.52 -27.24
N ASP A 163 -14.10 5.51 -26.35
CA ASP A 163 -13.94 6.94 -26.66
C ASP A 163 -12.69 7.56 -26.04
N PHE A 164 -11.85 6.78 -25.33
CA PHE A 164 -10.64 7.30 -24.69
C PHE A 164 -9.41 6.37 -24.77
N ALA A 165 -8.23 6.99 -24.65
CA ALA A 165 -6.97 6.32 -24.34
C ALA A 165 -6.28 7.01 -23.15
N VAL A 166 -6.02 6.28 -22.08
CA VAL A 166 -5.30 6.80 -20.90
C VAL A 166 -4.01 6.02 -20.73
N PHE A 167 -2.89 6.73 -20.71
CA PHE A 167 -1.60 6.15 -20.40
C PHE A 167 -1.24 6.43 -18.95
N ILE A 168 -0.58 5.47 -18.30
CA ILE A 168 -0.06 5.62 -16.95
C ILE A 168 1.43 5.31 -16.99
N GLU A 169 2.22 6.31 -16.64
CA GLU A 169 3.65 6.17 -16.42
C GLU A 169 3.90 5.96 -14.92
N VAL A 170 4.53 4.84 -14.58
CA VAL A 170 4.77 4.42 -13.21
C VAL A 170 6.22 4.71 -12.84
N LYS A 171 6.44 5.40 -11.72
CA LYS A 171 7.76 5.61 -11.14
C LYS A 171 7.75 5.31 -9.65
N ILE A 172 8.78 4.61 -9.21
CA ILE A 172 9.08 4.35 -7.80
C ILE A 172 10.38 5.07 -7.46
N TYR A 173 11.48 4.74 -8.13
CA TYR A 173 12.79 5.36 -7.88
C TYR A 173 13.49 5.87 -9.13
N ALA A 174 13.12 5.37 -10.32
CA ALA A 174 13.77 5.81 -11.54
C ALA A 174 13.45 7.29 -11.80
N GLY A 175 14.46 8.03 -12.25
CA GLY A 175 14.26 9.37 -12.78
C GLY A 175 13.51 9.32 -14.12
N LEU A 176 12.84 10.42 -14.46
CA LEU A 176 12.27 10.60 -15.79
C LEU A 176 13.39 10.75 -16.82
N GLN A 177 13.20 10.10 -17.97
CA GLN A 177 14.05 10.40 -19.13
C GLN A 177 13.71 11.80 -19.67
N PRO A 178 14.64 12.46 -20.38
CA PRO A 178 14.39 13.76 -20.99
C PRO A 178 13.12 13.74 -21.86
N ALA A 179 12.25 14.73 -21.62
CA ALA A 179 10.98 14.92 -22.32
C ALA A 179 10.03 13.69 -22.33
N GLN A 180 10.18 12.76 -21.38
CA GLN A 180 9.44 11.50 -21.40
C GLN A 180 7.92 11.72 -21.31
N LEU A 181 7.47 12.61 -20.43
CA LEU A 181 6.04 12.88 -20.26
C LEU A 181 5.45 13.57 -21.48
N GLU A 182 6.20 14.48 -22.12
CA GLU A 182 5.83 15.13 -23.38
C GLU A 182 5.62 14.09 -24.49
N ARG A 183 6.58 13.16 -24.66
CA ARG A 183 6.46 12.08 -25.64
C ARG A 183 5.24 11.21 -25.38
N TYR A 184 4.99 10.84 -24.12
CA TYR A 184 3.92 9.91 -23.79
C TYR A 184 2.55 10.56 -23.88
N ALA A 185 2.44 11.86 -23.56
CA ALA A 185 1.22 12.64 -23.79
C ALA A 185 0.90 12.73 -25.29
N ALA A 186 1.89 13.05 -26.13
CA ALA A 186 1.72 13.09 -27.58
C ALA A 186 1.37 11.70 -28.15
N ALA A 187 1.98 10.63 -27.63
CA ALA A 187 1.66 9.27 -28.01
C ALA A 187 0.22 8.87 -27.64
N ALA A 188 -0.28 9.30 -26.47
CA ALA A 188 -1.67 9.08 -26.06
C ALA A 188 -2.65 9.79 -27.01
N GLU A 189 -2.39 11.06 -27.34
CA GLU A 189 -3.21 11.84 -28.28
C GLU A 189 -3.20 11.26 -29.69
N ARG A 190 -2.03 10.83 -30.17
CA ARG A 190 -1.90 10.18 -31.48
C ARG A 190 -2.60 8.83 -31.51
N SER A 191 -2.47 8.02 -30.45
CA SER A 191 -3.16 6.73 -30.31
C SER A 191 -4.68 6.90 -30.31
N ALA A 192 -5.19 7.91 -29.58
CA ALA A 192 -6.60 8.26 -29.60
C ALA A 192 -7.06 8.68 -31.00
N SER A 193 -6.32 9.56 -31.66
CA SER A 193 -6.65 10.08 -32.99
C SER A 193 -6.68 8.98 -34.06
N LEU A 194 -5.71 8.06 -34.06
CA LEU A 194 -5.64 6.93 -35.00
C LEU A 194 -6.77 5.91 -34.82
N ARG A 195 -7.47 5.95 -33.69
CA ARG A 195 -8.54 5.02 -33.32
C ARG A 195 -9.88 5.75 -33.15
N ASP A 196 -10.00 6.97 -33.68
CA ASP A 196 -11.20 7.81 -33.64
C ASP A 196 -11.77 8.03 -32.22
N LYS A 197 -10.89 8.15 -31.22
CA LYS A 197 -11.26 8.40 -29.83
C LYS A 197 -11.27 9.89 -29.51
N ALA A 198 -12.28 10.33 -28.76
CA ALA A 198 -12.46 11.73 -28.41
C ALA A 198 -11.51 12.23 -27.30
N HIS A 199 -10.96 11.32 -26.49
CA HIS A 199 -10.23 11.67 -25.28
C HIS A 199 -8.88 10.97 -25.16
N ALA A 200 -7.89 11.72 -24.70
CA ALA A 200 -6.58 11.21 -24.31
C ALA A 200 -6.14 11.84 -22.99
N ALA A 201 -5.43 11.06 -22.17
CA ALA A 201 -4.81 11.57 -20.94
C ALA A 201 -3.54 10.78 -20.59
N LEU A 202 -2.66 11.43 -19.82
CA LEU A 202 -1.48 10.81 -19.22
C LEU A 202 -1.54 10.95 -17.70
N ILE A 203 -1.37 9.85 -16.98
CA ILE A 203 -1.23 9.83 -15.53
C ILE A 203 0.23 9.54 -15.20
N TYR A 204 0.88 10.46 -14.51
CA TYR A 204 2.18 10.27 -13.91
C TYR A 204 2.00 9.79 -12.46
N LEU A 205 2.19 8.49 -12.23
CA LEU A 205 2.07 7.84 -10.92
C LEU A 205 3.44 7.73 -10.27
N ALA A 206 3.73 8.60 -9.31
CA ALA A 206 5.05 8.72 -8.70
C ALA A 206 5.01 9.28 -7.28
N PRO A 207 6.04 9.07 -6.44
CA PRO A 207 6.06 9.60 -5.08
C PRO A 207 5.99 11.14 -5.00
N TYR A 208 6.57 11.83 -5.98
CA TYR A 208 6.66 13.29 -6.02
C TYR A 208 6.07 13.88 -7.31
N PRO A 209 5.51 15.09 -7.26
CA PRO A 209 5.05 15.78 -8.44
C PRO A 209 6.23 16.21 -9.32
N THR A 210 5.93 16.45 -10.59
CA THR A 210 6.84 17.09 -11.54
C THR A 210 6.06 18.09 -12.38
N ARG A 211 6.76 18.85 -13.22
CA ARG A 211 6.12 19.70 -14.22
C ARG A 211 5.43 18.81 -15.25
N LEU A 212 4.11 18.99 -15.37
CA LEU A 212 3.30 18.28 -16.34
C LEU A 212 3.26 19.06 -17.67
N PRO A 213 3.27 18.38 -18.82
CA PRO A 213 3.39 19.05 -20.12
C PRO A 213 2.08 19.66 -20.62
N SER A 214 0.93 19.21 -20.13
CA SER A 214 -0.39 19.73 -20.53
C SER A 214 -1.47 19.55 -19.47
N GLU A 215 -2.61 20.20 -19.65
CA GLU A 215 -3.81 20.03 -18.82
C GLU A 215 -4.49 18.66 -18.99
N ARG A 216 -4.02 17.82 -19.93
CA ARG A 216 -4.45 16.42 -20.06
C ARG A 216 -3.57 15.46 -19.26
N CYS A 217 -2.48 15.97 -18.68
CA CYS A 217 -1.60 15.22 -17.82
C CYS A 217 -1.97 15.44 -16.35
N ARG A 218 -1.88 14.39 -15.54
CA ARG A 218 -2.15 14.47 -14.11
C ARG A 218 -1.09 13.72 -13.32
N TRP A 219 -0.73 14.26 -12.17
CA TRP A 219 0.11 13.56 -11.21
C TRP A 219 -0.77 12.89 -10.15
N LEU A 220 -0.43 11.66 -9.78
CA LEU A 220 -1.01 10.95 -8.67
C LEU A 220 0.10 10.39 -7.78
N SER A 221 0.00 10.64 -6.48
CA SER A 221 0.92 10.01 -5.52
C SER A 221 0.49 8.58 -5.19
N TRP A 222 1.45 7.71 -4.88
CA TRP A 222 1.18 6.36 -4.40
C TRP A 222 0.28 6.34 -3.15
N ARG A 223 0.44 7.32 -2.26
CA ARG A 223 -0.41 7.47 -1.06
C ARG A 223 -1.86 7.80 -1.42
N SER A 224 -2.07 8.66 -2.39
CA SER A 224 -3.42 9.00 -2.87
C SER A 224 -4.08 7.79 -3.53
N LEU A 225 -3.34 7.03 -4.34
CA LEU A 225 -3.83 5.79 -4.95
C LEU A 225 -4.17 4.74 -3.89
N ALA A 226 -3.30 4.52 -2.90
CA ALA A 226 -3.54 3.60 -1.79
C ALA A 226 -4.83 3.93 -1.04
N ARG A 227 -5.06 5.22 -0.74
CA ARG A 227 -6.30 5.68 -0.10
C ARG A 227 -7.51 5.39 -0.97
N ALA A 228 -7.46 5.72 -2.26
CA ALA A 228 -8.55 5.47 -3.20
C ALA A 228 -8.89 3.97 -3.30
N PHE A 229 -7.88 3.11 -3.33
CA PHE A 229 -8.05 1.66 -3.40
C PHE A 229 -8.66 1.09 -2.12
N ARG A 230 -8.25 1.56 -0.93
CA ARG A 230 -8.88 1.15 0.34
C ARG A 230 -10.37 1.50 0.38
N LEU A 231 -10.72 2.74 0.01
CA LEU A 231 -12.12 3.18 -0.07
C LEU A 231 -12.93 2.39 -1.10
N ALA A 232 -12.30 1.97 -2.21
CA ALA A 232 -12.93 1.11 -3.19
C ALA A 232 -13.16 -0.30 -2.62
N ALA A 233 -12.17 -0.87 -1.93
CA ALA A 233 -12.25 -2.20 -1.32
C ALA A 233 -13.38 -2.31 -0.28
N GLU A 234 -13.73 -1.23 0.43
CA GLU A 234 -14.88 -1.21 1.35
C GLU A 234 -16.21 -1.56 0.65
N LYS A 235 -16.30 -1.33 -0.66
CA LYS A 235 -17.48 -1.65 -1.48
C LYS A 235 -17.44 -3.08 -2.05
N SER A 236 -16.29 -3.74 -2.02
CA SER A 236 -16.15 -5.11 -2.51
C SER A 236 -16.80 -6.08 -1.51
N GLY A 237 -17.67 -6.96 -2.03
CA GLY A 237 -18.24 -8.06 -1.25
C GLY A 237 -17.22 -9.18 -0.96
N THR A 238 -16.13 -9.24 -1.71
CA THR A 238 -15.18 -10.37 -1.73
C THR A 238 -14.08 -10.22 -0.67
N PRO A 239 -14.04 -11.04 0.39
CA PRO A 239 -13.04 -10.90 1.46
C PRO A 239 -11.60 -10.96 0.97
N PHE A 240 -11.30 -11.87 0.04
CA PHE A 240 -9.96 -12.01 -0.54
C PHE A 240 -9.54 -10.73 -1.27
N VAL A 241 -10.41 -10.13 -2.08
CA VAL A 241 -10.08 -8.91 -2.82
C VAL A 241 -9.82 -7.76 -1.86
N ARG A 242 -10.63 -7.62 -0.79
CA ARG A 242 -10.37 -6.62 0.26
C ARG A 242 -8.99 -6.79 0.89
N GLN A 243 -8.64 -8.02 1.27
CA GLN A 243 -7.34 -8.33 1.86
C GLN A 243 -6.19 -8.07 0.88
N ALA A 244 -6.29 -8.56 -0.36
CA ALA A 244 -5.28 -8.36 -1.40
C ALA A 244 -5.09 -6.86 -1.71
N THR A 245 -6.19 -6.10 -1.76
CA THR A 245 -6.17 -4.65 -1.95
C THR A 245 -5.51 -3.93 -0.79
N ASP A 246 -5.85 -4.27 0.46
CA ASP A 246 -5.24 -3.63 1.63
C ASP A 246 -3.73 -3.90 1.70
N GLN A 247 -3.31 -5.14 1.40
CA GLN A 247 -1.90 -5.50 1.31
C GLN A 247 -1.17 -4.71 0.20
N PHE A 248 -1.81 -4.52 -0.95
CA PHE A 248 -1.23 -3.74 -2.05
C PHE A 248 -1.18 -2.25 -1.71
N ALA A 249 -2.25 -1.70 -1.14
CA ALA A 249 -2.34 -0.32 -0.70
C ALA A 249 -1.29 -0.01 0.37
N GLN A 250 -1.11 -0.89 1.36
CA GLN A 250 -0.06 -0.78 2.38
C GLN A 250 1.34 -0.84 1.76
N HIS A 251 1.54 -1.66 0.74
CA HIS A 251 2.81 -1.75 0.03
C HIS A 251 3.12 -0.44 -0.71
N ILE A 252 2.23 0.02 -1.57
CA ILE A 252 2.47 1.20 -2.41
C ILE A 252 2.52 2.50 -1.60
N GLU A 253 1.79 2.61 -0.49
CA GLU A 253 1.82 3.79 0.40
C GLU A 253 3.21 4.05 1.01
N ARG A 254 4.06 3.02 1.08
CA ARG A 254 5.44 3.11 1.59
C ARG A 254 6.46 3.47 0.51
N LEU A 255 6.07 3.43 -0.77
CA LEU A 255 6.93 3.84 -1.88
C LEU A 255 7.08 5.38 -1.82
N ARG A 256 8.31 5.83 -1.56
CA ARG A 256 8.69 7.22 -1.37
C ARG A 256 9.69 7.66 -2.42
#